data_AF-A0A0S7X2S6-F1
#
_entry.id   AF-A0A0S7X2S6-F1
#
_cell.length_a   1.000
_cell.length_b   1.000
_cell.length_c   1.000
_cell.angle_alpha   90.00
_cell.angle_beta   90.00
_cell.angle_gamma   90.00
#
_symmetry.space_group_name_H-M   'P 1'
#
loop_
_entity.id
_entity.type
_entity.pdbx_description
1 polymer ?
#
loop_
_entity_poly.entity_id
_entity_poly.type
_entity_poly.pdbx_seq_one_letter_code
_entity_poly.pdbx_strand_id
1 'polypeptide(L)' 'MRMKEAYLYKKLKIKRHAPHREEVSGAVVQCRNCPHYCSLSPGQRGICGVRENIDGKLYALNYRKVIAVNIDPIEK' A
#
# COMPACT_ATOMS: atom_id res chain seq x y z
N MET A 1 1.47 16.89 5.25
CA MET A 1 0.84 15.90 4.35
C MET A 1 0.18 14.81 5.19
N ARG A 2 -1.15 14.63 5.15
CA ARG A 2 -1.82 13.53 5.90
C ARG A 2 -1.84 12.28 5.01
N MET A 3 -0.99 11.30 5.30
CA MET A 3 -1.08 9.98 4.68
C MET A 3 -2.24 9.22 5.36
N LYS A 4 -3.18 8.66 4.59
CA LYS A 4 -4.19 7.75 5.16
C LYS A 4 -3.76 6.30 4.98
N GLU A 5 -3.95 5.52 6.04
CA GLU A 5 -3.87 4.08 5.98
C GLU A 5 -5.00 3.55 5.06
N ALA A 6 -4.65 2.70 4.11
CA ALA A 6 -5.63 2.00 3.29
C ALA A 6 -6.16 0.82 4.12
N TYR A 7 -7.48 0.66 4.30
CA TYR A 7 -8.02 -0.39 5.18
C TYR A 7 -8.06 -1.79 4.52
N LEU A 8 -7.96 -1.87 3.19
CA LEU A 8 -8.06 -3.11 2.41
C LEU A 8 -6.70 -3.76 2.16
N TYR A 9 -6.08 -4.30 3.21
CA TYR A 9 -4.88 -5.13 3.09
C TYR A 9 -4.85 -6.26 4.11
N LYS A 10 -4.14 -7.35 3.77
CA LYS A 10 -3.90 -8.48 4.68
C LYS A 10 -2.43 -8.50 5.09
N LYS A 11 -2.14 -8.52 6.39
CA LYS A 11 -0.77 -8.74 6.89
C LYS A 11 -0.40 -10.21 6.73
N LEU A 12 0.69 -10.47 6.04
CA LEU A 12 1.31 -11.76 5.88
C LEU A 12 2.42 -11.88 6.92
N LYS A 13 2.25 -12.83 7.86
CA LYS A 13 3.29 -13.21 8.80
C LYS A 13 4.31 -14.05 8.06
N ILE A 14 5.41 -13.45 7.63
CA ILE A 14 6.49 -14.22 7.00
C ILE A 14 7.49 -14.60 8.08
N LYS A 15 7.63 -15.90 8.34
CA LYS A 15 8.74 -16.45 9.13
C LYS A 15 9.96 -16.52 8.21
N ARG A 16 10.70 -15.41 8.02
CA ARG A 16 11.96 -15.46 7.27
C ARG A 16 13.11 -15.63 8.26
N HIS A 17 13.64 -16.86 8.35
CA HIS A 17 15.01 -17.09 8.78
C HIS A 17 15.93 -16.59 7.66
N ALA A 18 16.37 -15.33 7.72
CA ALA A 18 17.37 -14.79 6.79
C ALA A 18 18.62 -14.42 7.61
N PRO A 19 19.71 -15.22 7.54
CA PRO A 19 20.84 -15.12 8.47
C PRO A 19 21.78 -13.90 8.26
N HIS A 20 21.48 -12.96 7.36
CA HIS A 20 22.49 -11.97 6.92
C HIS A 20 21.97 -10.58 6.53
N ARG A 21 20.73 -10.21 6.89
CA ARG A 21 20.19 -8.87 6.64
C ARG A 21 19.42 -8.45 7.88
N GLU A 22 19.76 -7.27 8.42
CA GLU A 22 19.15 -6.66 9.60
C GLU A 22 17.64 -6.97 9.65
N GLU A 23 17.18 -7.44 10.81
CA GLU A 23 15.84 -7.96 11.05
C GLU A 23 14.80 -6.89 10.65
N VAL A 24 14.34 -6.92 9.39
CA VAL A 24 13.30 -6.00 8.93
C VAL A 24 12.02 -6.47 9.59
N SER A 25 11.74 -5.94 10.77
CA SER A 25 10.60 -6.17 11.65
C SER A 25 9.25 -5.74 11.06
N GLY A 26 9.17 -5.61 9.73
CA GLY A 26 7.94 -5.24 9.05
C GLY A 26 7.22 -6.47 8.49
N ALA A 27 5.93 -6.57 8.80
CA ALA A 27 5.06 -7.54 8.16
C ALA A 27 4.93 -7.23 6.66
N VAL A 28 4.95 -8.25 5.82
CA VAL A 28 4.58 -8.07 4.41
C VAL A 28 3.07 -7.86 4.35
N VAL A 29 2.60 -6.93 3.51
CA VAL A 29 1.18 -6.66 3.35
C VAL A 29 0.73 -7.02 1.95
N GLN A 30 -0.41 -7.70 1.84
CA GLN A 30 -1.07 -7.94 0.57
C GLN A 30 -2.14 -6.86 0.38
N CYS A 31 -1.91 -5.95 -0.56
CA CYS A 31 -2.89 -4.95 -0.96
C CYS A 31 -4.06 -5.64 -1.68
N ARG A 32 -5.29 -5.45 -1.20
CA ARG A 32 -6.52 -6.01 -1.81
C ARG A 32 -7.42 -4.95 -2.43
N ASN A 33 -6.87 -3.76 -2.65
CA ASN A 33 -7.61 -2.63 -3.18
C ASN A 33 -7.78 -2.66 -4.71
N CYS A 34 -7.04 -3.53 -5.40
CA CYS A 34 -7.06 -3.70 -6.85
C CYS A 34 -6.89 -5.20 -7.19
N PRO A 35 -7.30 -5.64 -8.38
CA PRO A 35 -7.24 -7.05 -8.77
C PRO A 35 -5.81 -7.60 -8.91
N HIS A 36 -4.79 -6.74 -8.82
CA HIS A 36 -3.39 -7.14 -8.85
C HIS A 36 -2.91 -7.83 -7.56
N TYR A 37 -3.64 -7.67 -6.45
CA TYR A 37 -3.33 -8.30 -5.16
C TYR A 37 -1.85 -8.18 -4.72
N CYS A 38 -1.23 -7.02 -4.93
CA CYS A 38 0.21 -6.86 -4.77
C CYS A 38 0.68 -7.18 -3.34
N SER A 39 1.70 -8.04 -3.24
CA SER A 39 2.38 -8.35 -1.98
C SER A 39 3.57 -7.40 -1.80
N LEU A 40 3.47 -6.50 -0.83
CA LEU A 40 4.44 -5.44 -0.57
C LEU A 40 5.24 -5.77 0.69
N SER A 41 6.55 -5.94 0.53
CA SER A 41 7.48 -5.98 1.65
C SER A 41 7.61 -4.61 2.33
N PRO A 42 8.10 -4.52 3.56
CA PRO A 42 8.31 -3.23 4.22
C PRO A 42 9.21 -2.34 3.36
N GLY A 43 8.81 -1.09 3.12
CA GLY A 43 9.46 -0.16 2.20
C GLY A 43 9.17 -0.39 0.72
N GLN A 44 8.40 -1.42 0.35
CA GLN A 44 8.06 -1.72 -1.03
C GLN A 44 6.77 -1.01 -1.47
N ARG A 45 6.77 -0.54 -2.72
CA ARG A 45 5.60 0.05 -3.39
C ARG A 45 4.90 -0.96 -4.27
N GLY A 46 3.59 -0.85 -4.37
CA GLY A 46 2.81 -1.64 -5.33
C GLY A 46 3.01 -1.16 -6.75
N ILE A 47 2.63 -2.01 -7.72
CA ILE A 47 2.65 -1.68 -9.15
C ILE A 47 1.91 -0.38 -9.47
N CYS A 48 0.88 -0.05 -8.70
CA CYS A 48 0.14 1.21 -8.84
C CYS A 48 0.96 2.47 -8.53
N GLY A 49 2.15 2.36 -7.93
CA GLY A 49 3.02 3.48 -7.57
C GLY A 49 2.51 4.37 -6.42
N VAL A 50 1.22 4.31 -6.09
CA VAL A 50 0.56 5.18 -5.12
C VAL A 50 0.35 4.54 -3.74
N ARG A 51 0.72 3.27 -3.55
CA ARG A 51 0.60 2.55 -2.28
C ARG A 51 1.94 1.98 -1.87
N GLU A 52 2.31 2.21 -0.61
CA GLU A 52 3.58 1.77 -0.02
C GLU A 52 3.31 1.05 1.30
N ASN A 53 4.03 -0.04 1.54
CA ASN A 53 4.03 -0.67 2.85
C ASN A 53 5.06 0.04 3.74
N ILE A 54 4.59 0.74 4.76
CA ILE A 54 5.45 1.37 5.76
C ILE A 54 5.21 0.63 7.06
N ASP A 55 6.24 -0.05 7.57
CA ASP A 55 6.21 -0.76 8.86
C ASP A 55 5.08 -1.80 9.00
N GLY A 56 4.75 -2.49 7.90
CA GLY A 56 3.67 -3.48 7.89
C GLY A 56 2.26 -2.89 7.86
N LYS A 57 2.13 -1.62 7.47
CA LYS A 57 0.86 -0.94 7.20
C LYS A 57 0.86 -0.39 5.79
N LEU A 58 -0.26 -0.54 5.10
CA LEU A 58 -0.40 -0.04 3.73
C LEU A 58 -0.84 1.43 3.76
N TYR A 59 0.01 2.32 3.26
CA TYR A 59 -0.31 3.74 3.14
C TYR A 59 -0.54 4.13 1.68
N ALA A 60 -1.52 5.00 1.46
CA ALA A 60 -1.72 5.65 0.18
C ALA A 60 -0.88 6.94 0.12
N LEU A 61 0.18 6.93 -0.69
CA LEU A 61 1.04 8.08 -0.97
C LEU A 61 0.30 9.21 -1.68
N ASN A 62 -0.81 8.87 -2.36
CA ASN A 62 -1.61 9.82 -3.13
C ASN A 62 -2.79 10.43 -2.36
N TYR A 63 -2.83 10.32 -1.03
CA TYR A 63 -3.92 10.93 -0.27
C TYR A 63 -3.84 12.47 -0.37
N ARG A 64 -4.77 13.09 -1.14
CA ARG A 64 -4.89 14.51 -1.52
C ARG A 64 -4.20 15.01 -2.80
N LYS A 65 -3.54 14.19 -3.65
CA LYS A 65 -3.45 14.62 -5.07
C LYS A 65 -4.70 14.15 -5.77
N VAL A 66 -5.62 15.09 -5.89
CA VAL A 66 -6.79 14.98 -6.77
C VAL A 66 -6.25 14.68 -8.16
N ILE A 67 -6.36 13.43 -8.64
CA ILE A 67 -5.98 13.06 -10.02
C ILE A 67 -7.20 12.85 -10.92
N ALA A 68 -8.41 13.05 -10.38
CA ALA A 68 -9.62 13.18 -11.17
C ALA A 68 -10.64 13.98 -10.36
N VAL A 69 -10.80 15.27 -10.70
CA VAL A 69 -12.10 15.91 -10.59
C VAL A 69 -12.84 15.42 -11.82
N ASN A 70 -13.56 14.31 -11.72
CA ASN A 70 -14.62 14.06 -12.68
C ASN A 70 -15.73 15.04 -12.30
N ILE A 71 -15.72 16.22 -12.92
CA ILE A 71 -16.98 16.90 -13.21
C ILE A 71 -17.63 15.97 -14.23
N ASP A 72 -18.42 15.02 -13.72
CA ASP A 72 -19.54 14.53 -14.50
C ASP A 72 -20.47 15.73 -14.63
N PRO A 73 -20.64 16.32 -15.83
CA PRO A 73 -21.78 17.17 -16.05
C PRO A 73 -23.01 16.25 -15.98
N ILE A 74 -23.53 16.03 -14.79
CA ILE A 74 -24.95 15.75 -14.66
C ILE A 74 -25.66 17.08 -14.96
N GLU A 75 -26.75 16.98 -15.72
CA GLU A 75 -27.54 18.04 -16.39
C GLU A 75 -27.03 18.36 -17.81
N LYS A 76 -27.74 17.99 -18.89
CA LYS A 76 -29.19 17.96 -19.11
C LYS A 76 -29.62 16.81 -20.02
#